data_AF-A0A0F9R5W9-F1
#
_entry.id   AF-A0A0F9R5W9-F1
#
_cell.length_a   1.000
_cell.length_b   1.000
_cell.length_c   1.000
_cell.angle_alpha   90.00
_cell.angle_beta   90.00
_cell.angle_gamma   90.00
#
_symmetry.space_group_name_H-M   'P 1'
#
loop_
_entity.id
_entity.type
_entity.pdbx_description
1 polymer ?
#
loop_
_entity_poly.entity_id
_entity_poly.type
_entity_poly.pdbx_seq_one_letter_code
_entity_poly.pdbx_strand_id
1 'polypeptide(L)'
;MEMLYIAGSSPAYPLMEAIKIPISICPHFVKGKPKGHYVLAKRLFQKDAPILLKRQFVGFNGFLFVTIVRPTNWDTAFKIMRYCSTVDDVEVRWLGQASIFPMVGGFKIYLPEHIMMADKPGRIEGVGVFRKYENLGCEIYYLEIPKLTAEVLLGRKELT
;
A
#
# COMPACT_ATOMS: atom_id res chain seq x y z
N MET A 1 -35.56 -4.95 -31.16
CA MET A 1 -35.10 -4.45 -29.85
C MET A 1 -33.59 -4.58 -29.87
N GLU A 2 -32.91 -3.55 -30.39
CA GLU A 2 -31.45 -3.50 -30.53
C GLU A 2 -30.85 -2.90 -29.26
N MET A 3 -29.84 -3.55 -28.67
CA MET A 3 -29.04 -2.96 -27.60
C MET A 3 -27.86 -2.20 -28.22
N LEU A 4 -27.94 -0.87 -28.14
CA LEU A 4 -26.79 0.02 -28.33
C LEU A 4 -25.79 -0.19 -27.19
N TYR A 5 -24.60 -0.67 -27.52
CA TYR A 5 -23.42 -0.55 -26.66
C TYR A 5 -22.90 0.89 -26.75
N ILE A 6 -23.12 1.68 -25.70
CA ILE A 6 -22.49 3.00 -25.54
C ILE A 6 -21.04 2.78 -25.08
N ALA A 7 -20.10 3.21 -25.92
CA ALA A 7 -18.68 3.27 -25.63
C ALA A 7 -18.40 4.27 -24.48
N GLY A 8 -17.61 3.85 -23.50
CA GLY A 8 -17.16 4.77 -22.43
C GLY A 8 -16.92 4.13 -21.06
N SER A 9 -16.28 2.97 -20.98
CA SER A 9 -15.65 2.52 -19.74
C SER A 9 -14.28 1.95 -20.07
N SER A 10 -13.25 2.61 -19.52
CA SER A 10 -11.84 2.16 -19.55
C SER A 10 -11.79 0.67 -19.18
N PRO A 11 -10.93 -0.15 -19.81
CA PRO A 11 -10.88 -1.56 -19.47
C PRO A 11 -10.50 -1.68 -17.99
N ALA A 12 -11.50 -2.05 -17.19
CA ALA A 12 -11.31 -2.54 -15.85
C ALA A 12 -10.25 -3.65 -15.94
N TYR A 13 -9.31 -3.65 -15.01
CA TYR A 13 -8.42 -4.80 -14.78
C TYR A 13 -9.12 -5.67 -13.73
N PRO A 14 -10.10 -6.56 -14.08
CA PRO A 14 -10.80 -7.37 -13.09
C PRO A 14 -9.90 -8.44 -12.46
N LEU A 15 -8.77 -8.76 -13.10
CA LEU A 15 -7.77 -9.71 -12.64
C LEU A 15 -6.39 -9.11 -12.91
N MET A 16 -5.93 -8.19 -12.06
CA MET A 16 -4.51 -7.87 -12.08
C MET A 16 -3.79 -9.01 -11.36
N GLU A 17 -3.08 -9.85 -12.12
CA GLU A 17 -2.17 -10.82 -11.53
C GLU A 17 -1.23 -10.10 -10.55
N ALA A 18 -0.98 -10.72 -9.40
CA ALA A 18 -0.15 -10.14 -8.36
C ALA A 18 1.24 -9.78 -8.92
N ILE A 19 1.60 -8.50 -8.91
CA ILE A 19 2.85 -8.02 -9.50
C ILE A 19 3.91 -8.00 -8.41
N LYS A 20 4.94 -8.82 -8.57
CA LYS A 20 6.12 -8.77 -7.70
C LYS A 20 6.99 -7.57 -8.08
N ILE A 21 7.27 -6.72 -7.11
CA ILE A 21 8.09 -5.53 -7.29
C ILE A 21 9.28 -5.52 -6.34
N PRO A 22 10.45 -5.02 -6.76
CA PRO A 22 11.55 -4.79 -5.84
C PRO A 22 11.19 -3.63 -4.90
N ILE A 23 11.45 -3.82 -3.61
CA ILE A 23 11.30 -2.79 -2.59
C ILE A 23 12.61 -2.58 -1.83
N SER A 24 12.81 -1.36 -1.35
CA SER A 24 13.85 -1.05 -0.37
C SER A 24 13.26 -0.26 0.79
N ILE A 25 13.57 -0.66 2.01
CA ILE A 25 13.16 0.03 3.23
C ILE A 25 14.39 0.69 3.84
N CYS A 26 14.35 2.01 3.98
CA CYS A 26 15.46 2.80 4.50
C CYS A 26 15.01 3.62 5.71
N PRO A 27 15.80 3.66 6.80
CA PRO A 27 15.48 4.52 7.94
C PRO A 27 15.55 6.00 7.54
N HIS A 28 14.64 6.80 8.09
CA HIS A 28 14.58 8.23 7.92
C HIS A 28 15.00 8.92 9.21
N PHE A 29 16.05 9.73 9.09
CA PHE A 29 16.55 10.59 10.16
C PHE A 29 16.29 12.06 9.84
N VAL A 30 15.91 12.82 10.86
CA VAL A 30 15.79 14.29 10.81
C VAL A 30 16.63 14.86 11.93
N LYS A 31 17.63 15.68 11.58
CA LYS A 31 18.59 16.27 12.54
C LYS A 31 19.22 15.21 13.47
N GLY A 32 19.60 14.06 12.90
CA GLY A 32 20.20 12.94 13.63
C GLY A 32 19.23 12.10 14.48
N LYS A 33 17.94 12.43 14.52
CA LYS A 33 16.93 11.66 15.26
C LYS A 33 16.15 10.74 14.34
N PRO A 34 15.94 9.46 14.69
CA PRO A 34 15.05 8.57 13.95
C PRO A 34 13.63 9.15 13.92
N LYS A 35 12.94 9.02 12.78
CA LYS A 35 11.55 9.49 12.62
C LYS A 35 10.61 8.48 11.99
N GLY A 36 11.15 7.50 11.27
CA GLY A 36 10.39 6.43 10.63
C GLY A 36 11.19 5.81 9.50
N HIS A 37 10.51 5.18 8.56
CA HIS A 37 11.15 4.57 7.39
C HIS A 37 10.53 5.04 6.09
N TYR A 38 11.35 5.06 5.05
CA TYR A 38 10.85 5.12 3.69
C TYR A 38 10.81 3.73 3.09
N VAL A 39 9.63 3.33 2.62
CA VAL A 39 9.46 2.19 1.72
C VAL A 39 9.49 2.71 0.30
N LEU A 40 10.42 2.23 -0.51
CA LEU A 40 10.56 2.60 -1.90
C LEU A 40 10.09 1.44 -2.77
N ALA A 41 9.03 1.67 -3.56
CA ALA A 41 8.47 0.72 -4.50
C ALA A 41 8.76 1.19 -5.92
N LYS A 42 9.58 0.43 -6.67
CA LYS A 42 10.04 0.81 -8.02
C LYS A 42 9.44 -0.11 -9.09
N ARG A 43 9.52 0.35 -10.34
CA ARG A 43 9.17 -0.39 -11.57
C ARG A 43 7.69 -0.80 -11.66
N LEU A 44 6.84 -0.07 -10.96
CA LEU A 44 5.41 -0.36 -10.88
C LEU A 44 4.65 0.27 -12.04
N PHE A 45 5.17 1.38 -12.57
CA PHE A 45 4.57 2.08 -13.69
C PHE A 45 5.64 2.41 -14.73
N GLN A 46 5.54 1.80 -15.90
CA GLN A 46 6.63 1.86 -16.90
C GLN A 46 6.67 3.17 -17.69
N LYS A 47 5.55 3.90 -17.79
CA LYS A 47 5.45 5.11 -18.64
C LYS A 47 4.83 6.31 -17.93
N ASP A 48 3.93 6.10 -16.96
CA ASP A 48 3.21 7.18 -16.28
C ASP A 48 3.37 7.08 -14.76
N ALA A 49 3.45 8.20 -14.05
CA ALA A 49 3.29 8.18 -12.59
C ALA A 49 1.79 8.03 -12.28
N PRO A 50 1.38 7.08 -11.42
CA PRO A 50 -0.01 7.00 -11.00
C PRO A 50 -0.36 8.28 -10.27
N ILE A 51 -1.55 8.81 -10.51
CA ILE A 51 -2.09 9.79 -9.59
C ILE A 51 -2.49 9.02 -8.34
N LEU A 52 -1.83 9.31 -7.22
CA LEU A 52 -2.06 8.68 -5.93
C LEU A 52 -2.58 9.71 -4.95
N LEU A 53 -3.48 9.30 -4.05
CA LEU A 53 -3.84 10.15 -2.91
C LEU A 53 -2.61 10.42 -2.06
N LYS A 54 -2.45 11.66 -1.54
CA LYS A 54 -1.27 12.05 -0.74
C LYS A 54 -1.10 11.25 0.56
N ARG A 55 -2.19 10.69 1.08
CA ARG A 55 -2.22 9.84 2.27
C ARG A 55 -2.79 8.49 1.92
N GLN A 56 -2.17 7.45 2.46
CA GLN A 56 -2.55 6.06 2.28
C GLN A 56 -2.75 5.41 3.65
N PHE A 57 -3.60 4.39 3.71
CA PHE A 57 -3.81 3.62 4.92
C PHE A 57 -2.82 2.47 5.00
N VAL A 58 -2.32 2.22 6.20
CA VAL A 58 -1.41 1.13 6.49
C VAL A 58 -2.13 0.14 7.39
N GLY A 59 -2.17 -1.11 6.95
CA GLY A 59 -2.82 -2.21 7.65
C GLY A 59 -1.87 -3.39 7.85
N PHE A 60 -2.33 -4.34 8.66
CA PHE A 60 -1.65 -5.59 8.92
C PHE A 60 -2.65 -6.76 8.93
N ASN A 61 -2.36 -7.81 8.16
CA ASN A 61 -3.15 -9.05 8.09
C ASN A 61 -2.23 -10.30 8.05
N GLY A 62 -1.11 -10.27 8.77
CA GLY A 62 -0.03 -11.26 8.71
C GLY A 62 1.24 -10.70 8.05
N PHE A 63 1.08 -9.71 7.18
CA PHE A 63 2.13 -8.86 6.65
C PHE A 63 1.68 -7.40 6.66
N LEU A 64 2.63 -6.47 6.62
CA LEU A 64 2.32 -5.06 6.41
C LEU A 64 1.80 -4.86 5.00
N PHE A 65 0.70 -4.14 4.84
CA PHE A 65 0.28 -3.65 3.54
C PHE A 65 -0.10 -2.17 3.55
N VAL A 66 0.00 -1.53 2.39
CA VAL A 66 -0.34 -0.11 2.21
C VAL A 66 -1.33 0.02 1.06
N THR A 67 -2.45 0.70 1.30
CA THR A 67 -3.42 1.01 0.24
C THR A 67 -2.80 1.96 -0.77
N ILE A 68 -3.17 1.83 -2.04
CA ILE A 68 -2.72 2.63 -3.15
C ILE A 68 -3.97 2.96 -3.98
N VAL A 69 -4.47 4.17 -3.79
CA VAL A 69 -5.76 4.58 -4.35
C VAL A 69 -5.58 5.54 -5.51
N ARG A 70 -6.29 5.29 -6.61
CA ARG A 70 -6.41 6.22 -7.76
C ARG A 70 -7.47 7.30 -7.47
N PRO A 71 -7.26 8.55 -7.91
CA PRO A 71 -8.09 9.71 -7.58
C PRO A 71 -9.54 9.65 -8.08
N THR A 72 -9.88 8.76 -9.02
CA THR A 72 -11.26 8.68 -9.54
C THR A 72 -12.27 8.21 -8.49
N ASN A 73 -11.81 7.60 -7.39
CA ASN A 73 -12.65 7.10 -6.30
C ASN A 73 -12.55 8.01 -5.08
N TRP A 74 -13.07 9.23 -5.13
CA TRP A 74 -12.96 10.25 -4.06
C TRP A 74 -13.50 9.80 -2.69
N ASP A 75 -14.46 8.89 -2.67
CA ASP A 75 -15.12 8.35 -1.46
C ASP A 75 -14.32 7.25 -0.74
N THR A 76 -13.02 7.11 -1.01
CA THR A 76 -12.27 5.89 -0.69
C THR A 76 -11.92 5.71 0.78
N ALA A 77 -11.68 6.76 1.55
CA ALA A 77 -11.14 6.60 2.90
C ALA A 77 -12.10 5.84 3.83
N PHE A 78 -13.39 6.21 3.81
CA PHE A 78 -14.42 5.51 4.57
C PHE A 78 -14.70 4.11 4.01
N LYS A 79 -14.68 3.98 2.67
CA LYS A 79 -14.86 2.70 1.98
C LYS A 79 -13.73 1.70 2.30
N ILE A 80 -12.48 2.15 2.37
CA ILE A 80 -11.32 1.33 2.76
C ILE A 80 -11.53 0.80 4.18
N MET A 81 -11.77 1.68 5.15
CA MET A 81 -11.91 1.22 6.54
C MET A 81 -13.14 0.32 6.74
N ARG A 82 -14.23 0.57 6.00
CA ARG A 82 -15.48 -0.17 6.13
C ARG A 82 -15.51 -1.49 5.35
N TYR A 83 -14.91 -1.53 4.17
CA TYR A 83 -15.01 -2.66 3.22
C TYR A 83 -13.70 -3.45 3.04
N CYS A 84 -12.58 -2.94 3.54
CA CYS A 84 -11.34 -3.69 3.74
C CYS A 84 -11.10 -3.98 5.22
N SER A 85 -12.15 -4.36 5.96
CA SER A 85 -11.98 -4.98 7.27
C SER A 85 -11.39 -6.39 7.15
N THR A 86 -11.54 -7.03 6.00
CA THR A 86 -10.89 -8.30 5.63
C THR A 86 -10.27 -8.19 4.23
N VAL A 87 -9.17 -8.91 4.02
CA VAL A 87 -8.52 -9.12 2.71
C VAL A 87 -8.12 -10.59 2.65
N ASP A 88 -8.53 -11.30 1.60
CA ASP A 88 -8.32 -12.75 1.45
C ASP A 88 -8.76 -13.55 2.69
N ASP A 89 -9.95 -13.24 3.23
CA ASP A 89 -10.54 -13.83 4.44
C ASP A 89 -9.75 -13.62 5.74
N VAL A 90 -8.72 -12.76 5.73
CA VAL A 90 -7.96 -12.38 6.92
C VAL A 90 -8.34 -10.97 7.37
N GLU A 91 -8.61 -10.81 8.66
CA GLU A 91 -8.92 -9.51 9.26
C GLU A 91 -7.74 -8.54 9.15
N VAL A 92 -8.06 -7.29 8.83
CA VAL A 92 -7.10 -6.19 8.73
C VAL A 92 -7.09 -5.39 10.03
N ARG A 93 -5.92 -5.35 10.67
CA ARG A 93 -5.63 -4.40 11.77
C ARG A 93 -5.04 -3.11 11.19
N TRP A 94 -5.82 -2.02 11.23
CA TRP A 94 -5.36 -0.71 10.74
C TRP A 94 -4.36 -0.06 11.71
N LEU A 95 -3.16 0.27 11.22
CA LEU A 95 -2.07 0.83 12.02
C LEU A 95 -2.01 2.36 11.94
N GLY A 96 -2.56 2.95 10.88
CA GLY A 96 -2.62 4.40 10.71
C GLY A 96 -2.55 4.85 9.25
N GLN A 97 -2.15 6.11 9.06
CA GLN A 97 -1.95 6.71 7.74
C GLN A 97 -0.47 7.00 7.48
N ALA A 98 -0.07 6.84 6.23
CA ALA A 98 1.27 7.12 5.74
C ALA A 98 1.23 8.11 4.58
N SER A 99 2.24 8.98 4.51
CA SER A 99 2.41 9.89 3.37
C SER A 99 3.02 9.14 2.20
N ILE A 100 2.47 9.31 1.00
CA ILE A 100 3.02 8.78 -0.23
C ILE A 100 3.55 9.90 -1.12
N PHE A 101 4.68 9.61 -1.75
CA PHE A 101 5.41 10.52 -2.62
C PHE A 101 5.55 9.82 -3.97
N PRO A 102 4.81 10.26 -5.01
CA PRO A 102 4.94 9.67 -6.34
C PRO A 102 6.34 9.94 -6.90
N MET A 103 6.85 9.01 -7.70
CA MET A 103 8.11 9.15 -8.41
C MET A 103 8.02 8.53 -9.80
N VAL A 104 8.95 8.88 -10.68
CA VAL A 104 9.06 8.20 -11.98
C VAL A 104 9.29 6.71 -11.74
N GLY A 105 8.44 5.88 -12.31
CA GLY A 105 8.54 4.43 -12.17
C GLY A 105 7.91 3.82 -10.92
N GLY A 106 7.31 4.60 -10.01
CA GLY A 106 6.83 4.05 -8.73
C GLY A 106 6.41 5.09 -7.68
N PHE A 107 6.66 4.77 -6.42
CA PHE A 107 6.40 5.67 -5.29
C PHE A 107 7.30 5.38 -4.10
N LYS A 108 7.42 6.38 -3.22
CA LYS A 108 7.99 6.24 -1.88
C LYS A 108 6.91 6.47 -0.83
N ILE A 109 6.79 5.61 0.16
CA ILE A 109 5.88 5.77 1.30
C ILE A 109 6.70 6.04 2.55
N TYR A 110 6.24 6.98 3.36
CA TYR A 110 6.80 7.23 4.69
C TYR A 110 5.99 6.51 5.76
N LEU A 111 6.60 5.50 6.38
CA LEU A 111 6.08 4.84 7.57
C LEU A 111 6.62 5.57 8.80
N PRO A 112 5.78 6.31 9.55
CA PRO A 112 6.23 7.00 10.76
C PRO A 112 6.65 6.02 11.86
N GLU A 113 7.40 6.51 12.84
CA GLU A 113 7.92 5.74 13.98
C GLU A 113 6.87 4.94 14.74
N HIS A 114 5.65 5.49 14.90
CA HIS A 114 4.55 4.76 15.54
C HIS A 114 4.10 3.53 14.72
N ILE A 115 4.42 3.44 13.42
CA ILE A 115 4.19 2.24 12.60
C ILE A 115 5.47 1.39 12.54
N MET A 116 6.64 2.00 12.38
CA MET A 116 7.93 1.31 12.25
C MET A 116 9.11 2.18 12.76
N MET A 117 9.79 1.77 13.83
CA MET A 117 10.86 2.55 14.50
C MET A 117 12.17 2.50 13.71
N ALA A 118 12.72 3.68 13.42
CA ALA A 118 13.86 3.87 12.53
C ALA A 118 15.24 3.59 13.15
N ASP A 119 15.28 3.15 14.40
CA ASP A 119 16.49 2.74 15.10
C ASP A 119 16.98 1.34 14.67
N LYS A 120 16.15 0.57 13.94
CA LYS A 120 16.57 -0.68 13.32
C LYS A 120 17.67 -0.40 12.27
N PRO A 121 18.91 -0.85 12.51
CA PRO A 121 20.01 -0.54 11.62
C PRO A 121 19.89 -1.37 10.35
N GLY A 122 19.87 -0.69 9.20
CA GLY A 122 20.07 -1.32 7.90
C GLY A 122 19.01 -0.99 6.87
N ARG A 123 19.44 -0.95 5.61
CA ARG A 123 18.55 -0.95 4.46
C ARG A 123 18.05 -2.38 4.24
N ILE A 124 16.74 -2.56 4.21
CA ILE A 124 16.12 -3.87 3.95
C ILE A 124 15.71 -3.91 2.48
N GLU A 125 16.36 -4.75 1.68
CA GLU A 125 15.92 -5.07 0.33
C GLU A 125 14.91 -6.22 0.35
N GLY A 126 13.92 -6.19 -0.52
CA GLY A 126 12.93 -7.25 -0.61
C GLY A 126 12.09 -7.21 -1.86
N VAL A 127 11.07 -8.05 -1.85
CA VAL A 127 10.02 -8.09 -2.87
C VAL A 127 8.72 -7.72 -2.17
N GLY A 128 8.03 -6.72 -2.70
CA GLY A 128 6.64 -6.43 -2.37
C GLY A 128 5.72 -7.06 -3.41
N VAL A 129 4.48 -7.29 -3.04
CA VAL A 129 3.46 -7.85 -3.94
C VAL A 129 2.38 -6.80 -4.11
N PHE A 130 2.26 -6.27 -5.32
CA PHE A 130 1.25 -5.29 -5.66
C PHE A 130 0.01 -6.01 -6.20
N ARG A 131 -1.12 -5.80 -5.54
CA ARG A 131 -2.37 -6.52 -5.81
C ARG A 131 -3.53 -5.55 -5.94
N LYS A 132 -4.62 -6.06 -6.49
CA LYS A 132 -5.92 -5.42 -6.53
C LYS A 132 -6.85 -6.20 -5.61
N TYR A 133 -7.59 -5.49 -4.77
CA TYR A 133 -8.72 -6.00 -4.00
C TYR A 133 -9.99 -5.33 -4.50
N GLU A 134 -11.02 -6.13 -4.73
CA GLU A 134 -12.33 -5.66 -5.17
C GLU A 134 -13.42 -6.34 -4.35
N ASN A 135 -14.17 -5.55 -3.58
CA ASN A 135 -15.29 -6.06 -2.79
C ASN A 135 -16.37 -4.98 -2.60
N LEU A 136 -17.66 -5.34 -2.72
CA LEU A 136 -18.81 -4.46 -2.49
C LEU A 136 -18.69 -3.06 -3.13
N GLY A 137 -18.23 -2.99 -4.38
CA GLY A 137 -18.05 -1.71 -5.10
C GLY A 137 -16.86 -0.86 -4.64
N CYS A 138 -15.96 -1.45 -3.84
CA CYS A 138 -14.69 -0.87 -3.45
C CYS A 138 -13.56 -1.54 -4.22
N GLU A 139 -12.89 -0.77 -5.08
CA GLU A 139 -11.67 -1.18 -5.78
C GLU A 139 -10.47 -0.48 -5.14
N ILE A 140 -9.54 -1.26 -4.60
CA ILE A 140 -8.31 -0.78 -3.96
C ILE A 140 -7.13 -1.54 -4.53
N TYR A 141 -6.09 -0.82 -4.92
CA TYR A 141 -4.79 -1.43 -5.12
C TYR A 141 -4.04 -1.36 -3.80
N TYR A 142 -3.20 -2.34 -3.52
CA TYR A 142 -2.41 -2.34 -2.30
C TYR A 142 -1.07 -3.01 -2.53
N LEU A 143 -0.09 -2.58 -1.75
CA LEU A 143 1.24 -3.15 -1.73
C LEU A 143 1.39 -3.97 -0.46
N GLU A 144 1.56 -5.28 -0.59
CA GLU A 144 1.97 -6.18 0.48
C GLU A 144 3.49 -6.17 0.62
N ILE A 145 3.95 -6.23 1.86
CA ILE A 145 5.38 -6.30 2.20
C ILE A 145 5.60 -7.51 3.11
N PRO A 146 5.75 -8.73 2.54
CA PRO A 146 5.86 -9.96 3.32
C PRO A 146 7.03 -10.00 4.31
N LYS A 147 8.11 -9.25 4.03
CA LYS A 147 9.27 -9.14 4.93
C LYS A 147 8.97 -8.37 6.22
N LEU A 148 7.85 -7.66 6.32
CA LEU A 148 7.44 -6.91 7.50
C LEU A 148 6.29 -7.64 8.21
N THR A 149 6.65 -8.71 8.93
CA THR A 149 5.75 -9.43 9.84
C THR A 149 5.56 -8.69 11.16
N ALA A 150 4.63 -9.11 12.02
CA ALA A 150 4.41 -8.52 13.35
C ALA A 150 5.70 -8.44 14.20
N GLU A 151 6.49 -9.51 14.18
CA GLU A 151 7.79 -9.58 14.86
C GLU A 151 8.80 -8.57 14.29
N VAL A 152 8.82 -8.41 12.97
CA VAL A 152 9.71 -7.46 12.28
C VAL A 152 9.21 -6.01 12.45
N LEU A 153 7.91 -5.80 12.66
CA LEU A 153 7.29 -4.54 13.07
C LEU A 153 7.47 -4.32 14.58
N LEU A 154 8.73 -4.26 15.02
CA LEU A 154 9.16 -3.91 16.38
C LEU A 154 8.68 -4.85 17.49
N GLY A 155 8.32 -6.09 17.16
CA GLY A 155 7.81 -7.03 18.15
C GLY A 155 6.45 -6.60 18.68
N ARG A 156 5.59 -6.03 17.83
CA ARG A 156 4.19 -5.72 18.14
C ARG A 156 3.42 -7.02 18.45
N LYS A 157 3.45 -7.42 19.72
CA LYS A 157 2.78 -8.63 20.21
C LYS A 157 1.26 -8.56 20.02
N GLU A 158 0.71 -7.36 19.97
CA GLU A 158 -0.70 -7.12 19.70
C GLU A 158 -1.10 -7.39 18.24
N LEU A 159 -0.14 -7.73 17.36
CA LEU A 159 -0.36 -8.13 15.97
C LEU A 159 -0.11 -9.63 15.73
N THR A 160 0.45 -10.35 16.71
CA THR A 160 0.49 -11.83 16.76
C THR A 160 -0.84 -12.41 17.23
#